data_AF-A0A973RMY6-F1
#
_entry.id   AF-A0A973RMY6-F1
#
_cell.length_a   1.000
_cell.length_b   1.000
_cell.length_c   1.000
_cell.angle_alpha   90.00
_cell.angle_beta   90.00
_cell.angle_gamma   90.00
#
_symmetry.space_group_name_H-M   'P 1'
#
loop_
_entity.id
_entity.type
_entity.pdbx_description
1 polymer ?
#
loop_
_entity_poly.entity_id
_entity_poly.type
_entity_poly.pdbx_seq_one_letter_code
_entity_poly.pdbx_strand_id
1 'polypeptide(L)'
;MSSAARRAVHADLATTLSLLSDHELAGLLASGAPVGAGIGGRYLLVEVDGRRVFVKRMPLTDVELLPENARSTANLFELPAFCHYGTGRSPGFGAWRELAVHTMTTNWVLSDRFTGFPLMHHWRVLPDAVQPLPDELADVEGTVAYCGGSPQVRERLEALRTSSASLTLFLEYFPHTLHDWLDTQVRTVDSDRICTQVDEWLGALTRFLRERQLLHFDAHFQNVLTDGEEFFLADYGLAFSSRFRLSRPERAFFDRHRDYDLVYSRAHLVNWLVTALYGYDRLEREAFVRACAVGAHPDGVPEAAAAIIKRDATLTAVVNGFLGRLRTQSRQTPYPYEELRLAYNSSTLSA
;
A
#
# COMPACT_ATOMS: atom_id res chain seq x y z
N MET A 1 -8.09 7.52 20.45
CA MET A 1 -7.03 7.92 21.45
C MET A 1 -6.56 9.34 21.14
N SER A 2 -6.25 10.20 22.12
CA SER A 2 -5.78 11.56 21.79
C SER A 2 -4.39 11.56 21.12
N SER A 3 -4.12 12.52 20.24
CA SER A 3 -2.83 12.64 19.54
C SER A 3 -1.63 12.73 20.51
N ALA A 4 -1.79 13.44 21.64
CA ALA A 4 -0.76 13.51 22.68
C ALA A 4 -0.51 12.15 23.34
N ALA A 5 -1.57 11.40 23.68
CA ALA A 5 -1.43 10.06 24.25
C ALA A 5 -0.79 9.10 23.25
N ARG A 6 -1.18 9.15 21.98
CA ARG A 6 -0.58 8.35 20.89
C ARG A 6 0.93 8.58 20.78
N ARG A 7 1.37 9.85 20.82
CA ARG A 7 2.80 10.22 20.80
C ARG A 7 3.56 9.75 22.05
N ALA A 8 2.95 9.82 23.23
CA ALA A 8 3.56 9.31 24.47
C ALA A 8 3.75 7.79 24.40
N VAL A 9 2.72 7.04 23.99
CA VAL A 9 2.80 5.58 23.78
C VAL A 9 3.90 5.24 22.78
N HIS A 10 4.01 5.99 21.70
CA HIS A 10 5.08 5.78 20.74
C HIS A 10 6.46 6.01 21.34
N ALA A 11 6.65 7.08 22.12
CA ALA A 11 7.94 7.38 22.74
C ALA A 11 8.35 6.30 23.76
N ASP A 12 7.41 5.81 24.56
CA ASP A 12 7.65 4.73 25.52
C ASP A 12 8.06 3.44 24.80
N LEU A 13 7.26 2.98 23.82
CA LEU A 13 7.54 1.77 23.05
C LEU A 13 8.84 1.88 22.25
N ALA A 14 9.11 3.03 21.63
CA ALA A 14 10.34 3.28 20.90
C ALA A 14 11.56 3.20 21.83
N THR A 15 11.45 3.76 23.03
CA THR A 15 12.51 3.69 24.05
C THR A 15 12.72 2.25 24.50
N THR A 16 11.67 1.53 24.92
CA THR A 16 11.77 0.13 25.34
C THR A 16 12.43 -0.73 24.27
N LEU A 17 11.95 -0.67 23.03
CA LEU A 17 12.49 -1.45 21.91
C LEU A 17 13.93 -1.06 21.56
N SER A 18 14.31 0.21 21.71
CA SER A 18 15.68 0.67 21.41
C SER A 18 16.73 0.18 22.41
N LEU A 19 16.31 -0.13 23.64
CA LEU A 19 17.18 -0.62 24.72
C LEU A 19 17.45 -2.13 24.61
N LEU A 20 16.66 -2.85 23.82
CA LEU A 20 16.85 -4.29 23.61
C LEU A 20 18.01 -4.56 22.66
N SER A 21 18.83 -5.55 23.01
CA SER A 21 19.83 -6.13 22.13
C SER A 21 19.19 -6.95 21.01
N ASP A 22 19.96 -7.27 19.98
CA ASP A 22 19.49 -8.13 18.88
C ASP A 22 19.07 -9.53 19.38
N HIS A 23 19.71 -10.04 20.44
CA HIS A 23 19.33 -11.31 21.06
C HIS A 23 17.96 -11.23 21.76
N GLU A 24 17.72 -10.15 22.52
CA GLU A 24 16.44 -9.92 23.19
C GLU A 24 15.32 -9.66 22.18
N LEU A 25 15.59 -8.90 21.11
CA LEU A 25 14.65 -8.71 20.00
C LEU A 25 14.33 -10.04 19.31
N ALA A 26 15.32 -10.90 19.07
CA ALA A 26 15.07 -12.23 18.51
C ALA A 26 14.18 -13.09 19.44
N GLY A 27 14.39 -13.01 20.76
CA GLY A 27 13.54 -13.65 21.76
C GLY A 27 12.09 -13.13 21.73
N LEU A 28 11.92 -11.81 21.65
CA LEU A 28 10.60 -11.18 21.51
C LEU A 28 9.88 -11.67 20.24
N LEU A 29 10.57 -11.71 19.10
CA LEU A 29 10.01 -12.20 17.84
C LEU A 29 9.61 -13.68 17.91
N ALA A 30 10.41 -14.52 18.57
CA ALA A 30 10.11 -15.93 18.75
C ALA A 30 8.88 -16.17 19.63
N SER A 31 8.56 -15.25 20.54
CA SER A 31 7.36 -15.30 21.38
C SER A 31 6.08 -14.77 20.70
N GLY A 32 6.21 -14.10 19.55
CA GLY A 32 5.09 -13.46 18.88
C GLY A 32 4.16 -14.44 18.17
N ALA A 33 2.89 -14.04 18.04
CA ALA A 33 1.88 -14.79 17.31
C ALA A 33 1.96 -14.46 15.80
N PRO A 34 2.23 -15.44 14.91
CA PRO A 34 2.19 -15.21 13.47
C PRO A 34 0.79 -14.79 13.03
N VAL A 35 0.69 -13.74 12.22
CA VAL A 35 -0.59 -13.25 11.68
C VAL A 35 -0.69 -13.53 10.18
N GLY A 36 0.43 -13.67 9.48
CA GLY A 36 0.46 -14.14 8.10
C GLY A 36 1.76 -13.80 7.37
N ALA A 37 1.74 -13.99 6.05
CA ALA A 37 2.84 -13.70 5.15
C ALA A 37 2.31 -13.24 3.78
N GLY A 38 3.17 -12.56 3.02
CA GLY A 38 2.92 -12.22 1.62
C GLY A 38 4.21 -11.72 0.96
N ILE A 39 4.08 -11.16 -0.24
CA ILE A 39 5.22 -10.61 -1.03
C ILE A 39 6.05 -9.61 -0.20
N GLY A 40 5.38 -8.76 0.58
CA GLY A 40 6.02 -7.77 1.45
C GLY A 40 6.66 -8.34 2.72
N GLY A 41 6.71 -9.66 2.88
CA GLY A 41 7.32 -10.32 4.03
C GLY A 41 6.32 -10.93 5.01
N ARG A 42 6.84 -11.35 6.16
CA ARG A 42 6.08 -12.03 7.22
C ARG A 42 5.64 -11.03 8.28
N TYR A 43 4.46 -11.24 8.84
CA TYR A 43 3.93 -10.39 9.89
C TYR A 43 3.44 -11.17 11.10
N LEU A 44 3.69 -10.62 12.28
CA LEU A 44 3.39 -11.20 13.57
C LEU A 44 3.01 -10.11 14.57
N LEU A 45 2.33 -10.51 15.64
CA LEU A 45 2.02 -9.65 16.77
C LEU A 45 2.90 -10.02 17.96
N VAL A 46 3.48 -9.02 18.57
CA VAL A 46 4.22 -9.15 19.84
C VAL A 46 3.59 -8.25 20.89
N GLU A 47 3.83 -8.56 22.15
CA GLU A 47 3.46 -7.71 23.27
C GLU A 47 4.71 -7.02 23.83
N VAL A 48 4.65 -5.71 23.99
CA VAL A 48 5.71 -4.89 24.60
C VAL A 48 5.05 -3.99 25.63
N ASP A 49 5.45 -4.13 26.89
CA ASP A 49 4.88 -3.38 28.03
C ASP A 49 3.33 -3.39 28.07
N GLY A 50 2.72 -4.57 27.86
CA GLY A 50 1.26 -4.73 27.86
C GLY A 50 0.55 -4.24 26.60
N ARG A 51 1.30 -3.86 25.54
CA ARG A 51 0.74 -3.31 24.30
C ARG A 51 1.05 -4.20 23.11
N ARG A 52 0.05 -4.39 22.25
CA ARG A 52 0.21 -5.07 20.96
C ARG A 52 1.02 -4.20 20.01
N VAL A 53 2.05 -4.79 19.41
CA VAL A 53 2.90 -4.18 18.39
C VAL A 53 2.83 -5.08 17.15
N PHE A 54 2.52 -4.47 16.00
CA PHE A 54 2.55 -5.16 14.73
C PHE A 54 3.97 -5.20 14.21
N VAL A 55 4.47 -6.40 13.89
CA VAL A 55 5.83 -6.55 13.38
C VAL A 55 5.79 -7.02 11.95
N LYS A 56 6.48 -6.29 11.05
CA LYS A 56 6.71 -6.69 9.66
C LYS A 56 8.17 -7.08 9.48
N ARG A 57 8.44 -8.26 8.95
CA ARG A 57 9.77 -8.79 8.66
C ARG A 57 9.94 -8.97 7.15
N MET A 58 10.75 -8.12 6.55
CA MET A 58 11.07 -8.16 5.13
C MET A 58 12.45 -8.77 4.91
N PRO A 59 12.61 -9.75 4.02
CA PRO A 59 13.93 -10.26 3.66
C PRO A 59 14.83 -9.15 3.10
N LEU A 60 16.07 -9.11 3.57
CA LEU A 60 17.15 -8.28 3.03
C LEU A 60 18.14 -9.18 2.31
N THR A 61 18.39 -8.88 1.04
CA THR A 61 19.36 -9.65 0.24
C THR A 61 20.79 -9.28 0.58
N ASP A 62 21.73 -10.15 0.22
CA ASP A 62 23.17 -9.88 0.39
C ASP A 62 23.60 -8.58 -0.29
N VAL A 63 23.01 -8.25 -1.45
CA VAL A 63 23.24 -6.98 -2.16
C VAL A 63 22.74 -5.79 -1.34
N GLU A 64 21.57 -5.89 -0.70
CA GLU A 64 21.00 -4.85 0.16
C GLU A 64 21.76 -4.69 1.50
N LEU A 65 22.47 -5.75 1.94
CA LEU A 65 23.28 -5.77 3.16
C LEU A 65 24.68 -5.17 2.99
N LEU A 66 25.16 -4.98 1.75
CA LEU A 66 26.45 -4.36 1.50
C LEU A 66 26.55 -2.98 2.18
N PRO A 67 27.68 -2.63 2.83
CA PRO A 67 27.81 -1.36 3.56
C PRO A 67 27.44 -0.11 2.77
N GLU A 68 27.78 -0.07 1.48
CA GLU A 68 27.45 1.01 0.54
C GLU A 68 25.96 1.11 0.17
N ASN A 69 25.22 0.02 0.37
CA ASN A 69 23.79 -0.09 0.06
C ASN A 69 22.90 0.03 1.29
N ALA A 70 23.48 0.08 2.50
CA ALA A 70 22.72 0.25 3.73
C ALA A 70 21.84 1.51 3.66
N ARG A 71 20.52 1.32 3.83
CA ARG A 71 19.49 2.37 3.71
C ARG A 71 19.44 3.07 2.34
N SER A 72 20.02 2.47 1.31
CA SER A 72 19.95 3.01 -0.05
C SER A 72 18.53 2.91 -0.59
N THR A 73 18.02 4.03 -1.11
CA THR A 73 16.74 4.07 -1.82
C THR A 73 16.91 3.84 -3.34
N ALA A 74 18.09 3.45 -3.78
CA ALA A 74 18.34 3.10 -5.18
C ALA A 74 17.63 1.79 -5.57
N ASN A 75 17.27 1.67 -6.84
CA ASN A 75 16.80 0.42 -7.42
C ASN A 75 18.01 -0.48 -7.71
N LEU A 76 18.48 -1.20 -6.68
CA LEU A 76 19.73 -1.96 -6.73
C LEU A 76 19.72 -3.10 -7.75
N PHE A 77 18.53 -3.62 -8.07
CA PHE A 77 18.33 -4.69 -9.04
C PHE A 77 17.89 -4.16 -10.42
N GLU A 78 17.81 -2.84 -10.61
CA GLU A 78 17.32 -2.22 -11.86
C GLU A 78 15.94 -2.74 -12.32
N LEU A 79 15.07 -3.05 -11.34
CA LEU A 79 13.74 -3.59 -11.60
C LEU A 79 12.91 -2.67 -12.51
N PRO A 80 12.14 -3.23 -13.45
CA PRO A 80 11.26 -2.44 -14.32
C PRO A 80 10.19 -1.69 -13.53
N ALA A 81 9.97 -0.41 -13.84
CA ALA A 81 9.06 0.47 -13.11
C ALA A 81 7.60 -0.04 -13.03
N PHE A 82 7.14 -0.87 -13.98
CA PHE A 82 5.78 -1.45 -13.92
C PHE A 82 5.58 -2.35 -12.69
N CYS A 83 6.65 -2.83 -12.06
CA CYS A 83 6.56 -3.62 -10.83
C CYS A 83 5.90 -2.82 -9.68
N HIS A 84 5.81 -1.48 -9.78
CA HIS A 84 5.12 -0.64 -8.79
C HIS A 84 3.59 -0.83 -8.82
N TYR A 85 2.99 -1.32 -9.91
CA TYR A 85 1.52 -1.42 -10.03
C TYR A 85 0.88 -2.57 -9.23
N GLY A 86 1.61 -3.28 -8.38
CA GLY A 86 1.03 -4.27 -7.46
C GLY A 86 0.24 -5.38 -8.15
N THR A 87 0.58 -5.79 -9.37
CA THR A 87 -0.22 -6.76 -10.15
C THR A 87 -0.06 -8.22 -9.68
N GLY A 88 0.26 -8.46 -8.40
CA GLY A 88 0.30 -9.77 -7.76
C GLY A 88 1.55 -10.64 -8.04
N ARG A 89 2.48 -10.19 -8.89
CA ARG A 89 3.75 -10.89 -9.19
C ARG A 89 4.94 -9.92 -9.25
N SER A 90 4.86 -8.86 -8.48
CA SER A 90 5.96 -7.90 -8.33
C SER A 90 6.95 -8.43 -7.29
N PRO A 91 8.27 -8.44 -7.55
CA PRO A 91 9.26 -8.88 -6.58
C PRO A 91 9.59 -7.83 -5.49
N GLY A 92 8.83 -6.73 -5.42
CA GLY A 92 9.07 -5.58 -4.53
C GLY A 92 10.30 -4.75 -4.93
N PHE A 93 10.40 -3.50 -4.45
CA PHE A 93 11.49 -2.57 -4.79
C PHE A 93 12.55 -2.37 -3.68
N GLY A 94 12.53 -3.21 -2.67
CA GLY A 94 13.56 -3.29 -1.63
C GLY A 94 13.12 -2.71 -0.28
N ALA A 95 13.54 -3.38 0.79
CA ALA A 95 13.08 -3.09 2.15
C ALA A 95 13.56 -1.71 2.65
N TRP A 96 14.67 -1.20 2.12
CA TRP A 96 15.18 0.13 2.45
C TRP A 96 14.28 1.27 1.97
N ARG A 97 13.56 1.10 0.85
CA ARG A 97 12.57 2.10 0.40
C ARG A 97 11.38 2.14 1.34
N GLU A 98 10.86 0.98 1.72
CA GLU A 98 9.78 0.88 2.70
C GLU A 98 10.16 1.51 4.05
N LEU A 99 11.38 1.24 4.56
CA LEU A 99 11.90 1.90 5.77
C LEU A 99 11.96 3.43 5.64
N ALA A 100 12.40 3.94 4.49
CA ALA A 100 12.48 5.37 4.24
C ALA A 100 11.09 6.01 4.29
N VAL A 101 10.06 5.34 3.75
CA VAL A 101 8.67 5.82 3.83
C VAL A 101 8.15 5.76 5.26
N HIS A 102 8.35 4.66 6.00
CA HIS A 102 7.97 4.60 7.42
C HIS A 102 8.63 5.69 8.25
N THR A 103 9.89 6.02 7.96
CA THR A 103 10.60 7.14 8.59
C THR A 103 9.94 8.47 8.25
N MET A 104 9.58 8.70 6.98
CA MET A 104 8.89 9.92 6.55
C MET A 104 7.51 10.06 7.21
N THR A 105 6.68 9.02 7.17
CA THR A 105 5.31 9.04 7.68
C THR A 105 5.27 9.16 9.19
N THR A 106 6.13 8.43 9.91
CA THR A 106 6.28 8.56 11.38
C THR A 106 6.62 10.01 11.74
N ASN A 107 7.59 10.62 11.06
CA ASN A 107 7.93 12.03 11.31
C ASN A 107 6.79 13.00 10.96
N TRP A 108 5.93 12.69 9.99
CA TRP A 108 4.74 13.51 9.68
C TRP A 108 3.71 13.46 10.79
N VAL A 109 3.47 12.29 11.38
CA VAL A 109 2.56 12.12 12.53
C VAL A 109 3.14 12.82 13.77
N LEU A 110 4.43 12.62 14.06
CA LEU A 110 5.09 13.23 15.22
C LEU A 110 5.14 14.77 15.15
N SER A 111 5.25 15.33 13.94
CA SER A 111 5.23 16.78 13.69
C SER A 111 3.83 17.35 13.43
N ASP A 112 2.77 16.56 13.67
CA ASP A 112 1.37 16.97 13.51
C ASP A 112 1.02 17.45 12.08
N ARG A 113 1.78 16.98 11.07
CA ARG A 113 1.56 17.37 9.67
C ARG A 113 0.45 16.58 9.00
N PHE A 114 0.31 15.31 9.35
CA PHE A 114 -0.79 14.43 8.95
C PHE A 114 -0.79 13.19 9.84
N THR A 115 -1.93 12.85 10.44
CA THR A 115 -2.03 11.78 11.45
C THR A 115 -2.36 10.41 10.87
N GLY A 116 -2.82 10.34 9.61
CA GLY A 116 -3.34 9.14 8.95
C GLY A 116 -2.29 8.13 8.47
N PHE A 117 -1.25 7.91 9.27
CA PHE A 117 -0.24 6.86 9.06
C PHE A 117 0.06 6.16 10.38
N PRO A 118 0.28 4.84 10.42
CA PRO A 118 0.78 4.16 11.62
C PRO A 118 2.18 4.65 12.02
N LEU A 119 2.46 4.71 13.32
CA LEU A 119 3.79 5.04 13.83
C LEU A 119 4.72 3.82 13.78
N MET A 120 5.95 4.01 13.28
CA MET A 120 7.02 3.01 13.43
C MET A 120 7.76 3.25 14.74
N HIS A 121 7.53 2.41 15.74
CA HIS A 121 8.17 2.50 17.06
C HIS A 121 9.66 2.19 17.00
N HIS A 122 10.06 1.17 16.24
CA HIS A 122 11.45 0.77 16.11
C HIS A 122 11.69 0.01 14.80
N TRP A 123 12.95 -0.16 14.43
CA TRP A 123 13.35 -1.09 13.40
C TRP A 123 14.77 -1.59 13.63
N ARG A 124 15.06 -2.82 13.19
CA ARG A 124 16.38 -3.44 13.29
C ARG A 124 16.61 -4.40 12.12
N VAL A 125 17.84 -4.50 11.64
CA VAL A 125 18.26 -5.61 10.77
C VAL A 125 18.67 -6.76 11.69
N LEU A 126 17.99 -7.90 11.58
CA LEU A 126 18.23 -9.07 12.42
C LEU A 126 18.55 -10.28 11.55
N PRO A 127 19.43 -11.19 12.02
CA PRO A 127 19.57 -12.50 11.41
C PRO A 127 18.23 -13.21 11.29
N ASP A 128 18.04 -13.96 10.23
CA ASP A 128 16.81 -14.69 9.97
C ASP A 128 17.10 -16.05 9.33
N ALA A 129 16.22 -17.00 9.58
CA ALA A 129 16.28 -18.26 8.85
C ALA A 129 15.90 -18.00 7.40
N VAL A 130 16.68 -18.55 6.46
CA VAL A 130 16.34 -18.52 5.04
C VAL A 130 14.95 -19.11 4.82
N GLN A 131 14.07 -18.35 4.18
CA GLN A 131 12.69 -18.74 3.91
C GLN A 131 12.50 -19.06 2.42
N PRO A 132 11.56 -19.95 2.06
CA PRO A 132 11.10 -20.02 0.68
C PRO A 132 10.52 -18.69 0.23
N LEU A 133 10.47 -18.49 -1.09
CA LEU A 133 9.70 -17.37 -1.65
C LEU A 133 8.22 -17.50 -1.26
N PRO A 134 7.51 -16.38 -1.08
CA PRO A 134 6.06 -16.37 -0.96
C PRO A 134 5.41 -17.13 -2.12
N ASP A 135 4.26 -17.75 -1.89
CA ASP A 135 3.57 -18.59 -2.87
C ASP A 135 3.33 -17.88 -4.21
N GLU A 136 3.07 -16.57 -4.17
CA GLU A 136 2.86 -15.75 -5.36
C GLU A 136 4.10 -15.63 -6.26
N LEU A 137 5.29 -15.85 -5.69
CA LEU A 137 6.60 -15.74 -6.34
C LEU A 137 7.35 -17.07 -6.41
N ALA A 138 6.78 -18.15 -5.87
CA ALA A 138 7.43 -19.47 -5.82
C ALA A 138 7.75 -20.02 -7.22
N ASP A 139 6.88 -19.76 -8.20
CA ASP A 139 7.15 -20.00 -9.62
C ASP A 139 8.01 -18.88 -10.21
N VAL A 140 9.33 -19.00 -10.06
CA VAL A 140 10.30 -18.01 -10.56
C VAL A 140 10.20 -17.86 -12.08
N GLU A 141 10.11 -18.97 -12.82
CA GLU A 141 10.02 -18.93 -14.28
C GLU A 141 8.76 -18.22 -14.76
N GLY A 142 7.60 -18.59 -14.20
CA GLY A 142 6.34 -17.95 -14.52
C GLY A 142 6.28 -16.50 -14.08
N THR A 143 6.95 -16.12 -12.98
CA THR A 143 7.07 -14.72 -12.56
C THR A 143 7.93 -13.91 -13.52
N VAL A 144 9.07 -14.44 -13.95
CA VAL A 144 9.95 -13.79 -14.92
C VAL A 144 9.24 -13.65 -16.28
N ALA A 145 8.57 -14.71 -16.75
CA ALA A 145 7.78 -14.67 -17.97
C ALA A 145 6.65 -13.64 -17.89
N TYR A 146 5.93 -13.60 -16.76
CA TYR A 146 4.90 -12.60 -16.49
C TYR A 146 5.43 -11.17 -16.51
N CYS A 147 6.65 -10.97 -16.01
CA CYS A 147 7.37 -9.71 -16.00
C CYS A 147 8.12 -9.41 -17.31
N GLY A 148 7.71 -10.03 -18.43
CA GLY A 148 8.25 -9.74 -19.76
C GLY A 148 9.66 -10.29 -20.00
N GLY A 149 10.06 -11.35 -19.28
CA GLY A 149 11.36 -12.00 -19.43
C GLY A 149 12.54 -11.23 -18.83
N SER A 150 12.28 -10.30 -17.91
CA SER A 150 13.32 -9.44 -17.33
C SER A 150 14.33 -10.25 -16.50
N PRO A 151 15.64 -10.25 -16.84
CA PRO A 151 16.66 -10.92 -16.03
C PRO A 151 16.82 -10.28 -14.65
N GLN A 152 16.56 -8.97 -14.52
CA GLN A 152 16.57 -8.24 -13.26
C GLN A 152 15.56 -8.80 -12.25
N VAL A 153 14.37 -9.18 -12.73
CA VAL A 153 13.35 -9.81 -11.88
C VAL A 153 13.84 -11.16 -11.38
N ARG A 154 14.47 -11.97 -12.23
CA ARG A 154 15.06 -13.25 -11.82
C ARG A 154 16.13 -13.04 -10.75
N GLU A 155 17.07 -12.13 -11.00
CA GLU A 155 18.16 -11.84 -10.07
C GLU A 155 17.63 -11.44 -8.69
N ARG A 156 16.59 -10.59 -8.65
CA ARG A 156 15.93 -10.23 -7.39
C ARG A 156 15.32 -11.45 -6.69
N LEU A 157 14.60 -12.30 -7.42
CA LEU A 157 13.95 -13.49 -6.85
C LEU A 157 14.97 -14.49 -6.29
N GLU A 158 16.06 -14.74 -7.01
CA GLU A 158 17.11 -15.64 -6.54
C GLU A 158 17.85 -15.06 -5.32
N ALA A 159 18.10 -13.75 -5.29
CA ALA A 159 18.69 -13.09 -4.13
C ALA A 159 17.76 -13.15 -2.89
N LEU A 160 16.44 -13.05 -3.10
CA LEU A 160 15.46 -13.23 -2.02
C LEU A 160 15.50 -14.65 -1.43
N ARG A 161 15.70 -15.67 -2.26
CA ARG A 161 15.75 -17.10 -1.82
C ARG A 161 16.91 -17.43 -0.90
N THR A 162 17.98 -16.65 -0.93
CA THR A 162 19.17 -16.88 -0.11
C THR A 162 19.30 -15.89 1.05
N SER A 163 18.31 -15.01 1.21
CA SER A 163 18.33 -13.96 2.23
C SER A 163 18.36 -14.57 3.63
N SER A 164 19.41 -14.25 4.38
CA SER A 164 19.66 -14.74 5.76
C SER A 164 19.50 -13.65 6.82
N ALA A 165 18.99 -12.49 6.43
CA ALA A 165 18.65 -11.39 7.32
C ALA A 165 17.32 -10.79 6.90
N SER A 166 16.65 -10.16 7.86
CA SER A 166 15.42 -9.43 7.63
C SER A 166 15.50 -8.03 8.23
N LEU A 167 14.99 -7.05 7.49
CA LEU A 167 14.60 -5.78 8.08
C LEU A 167 13.30 -6.00 8.87
N THR A 168 13.38 -5.81 10.18
CA THR A 168 12.26 -5.96 11.10
C THR A 168 11.75 -4.59 11.51
N LEU A 169 10.49 -4.30 11.21
CA LEU A 169 9.80 -3.08 11.58
C LEU A 169 8.82 -3.36 12.72
N PHE A 170 8.87 -2.55 13.77
CA PHE A 170 7.92 -2.58 14.88
C PHE A 170 6.98 -1.39 14.73
N LEU A 171 5.73 -1.68 14.40
CA LEU A 171 4.72 -0.74 13.97
C LEU A 171 3.56 -0.69 14.96
N GLU A 172 2.89 0.45 15.00
CA GLU A 172 1.64 0.64 15.71
C GLU A 172 0.58 -0.37 15.22
N TYR A 173 -0.12 -0.98 16.16
CA TYR A 173 -1.15 -1.96 15.88
C TYR A 173 -2.53 -1.30 15.78
N PHE A 174 -3.30 -1.71 14.76
CA PHE A 174 -4.71 -1.38 14.60
C PHE A 174 -5.55 -2.65 14.45
N PRO A 175 -6.77 -2.69 15.01
CA PRO A 175 -7.58 -3.90 15.08
C PRO A 175 -8.25 -4.29 13.76
N HIS A 176 -8.45 -3.34 12.84
CA HIS A 176 -9.21 -3.57 11.62
C HIS A 176 -8.48 -3.03 10.40
N THR A 177 -8.68 -3.71 9.27
CA THR A 177 -8.51 -3.10 7.95
C THR A 177 -9.78 -2.31 7.62
N LEU A 178 -9.65 -1.27 6.78
CA LEU A 178 -10.79 -0.56 6.24
C LEU A 178 -11.65 -1.50 5.40
N HIS A 179 -11.06 -2.49 4.74
CA HIS A 179 -11.80 -3.46 3.94
C HIS A 179 -12.87 -4.19 4.78
N ASP A 180 -12.45 -4.79 5.89
CA ASP A 180 -13.34 -5.59 6.74
C ASP A 180 -14.29 -4.69 7.54
N TRP A 181 -13.78 -3.57 8.04
CA TRP A 181 -14.58 -2.62 8.83
C TRP A 181 -15.68 -1.99 7.97
N LEU A 182 -15.32 -1.48 6.78
CA LEU A 182 -16.26 -0.80 5.89
C LEU A 182 -17.34 -1.75 5.39
N ASP A 183 -17.01 -3.02 5.13
CA ASP A 183 -17.99 -4.04 4.71
C ASP A 183 -19.16 -4.14 5.71
N THR A 184 -18.84 -4.12 7.01
CA THR A 184 -19.87 -4.10 8.05
C THR A 184 -20.60 -2.75 8.09
N GLN A 185 -19.85 -1.65 8.05
CA GLN A 185 -20.39 -0.31 8.26
C GLN A 185 -21.36 0.16 7.18
N VAL A 186 -21.12 -0.19 5.90
CA VAL A 186 -21.98 0.26 4.79
C VAL A 186 -23.37 -0.38 4.80
N ARG A 187 -23.62 -1.36 5.68
CA ARG A 187 -24.91 -2.03 5.88
C ARG A 187 -25.66 -1.52 7.11
N THR A 188 -25.16 -0.47 7.73
CA THR A 188 -25.78 0.17 8.90
C THR A 188 -26.56 1.43 8.51
N VAL A 189 -27.29 1.99 9.47
CA VAL A 189 -28.00 3.27 9.30
C VAL A 189 -27.04 4.46 9.07
N ASP A 190 -25.76 4.31 9.39
CA ASP A 190 -24.73 5.34 9.25
C ASP A 190 -24.00 5.29 7.90
N SER A 191 -24.44 4.44 6.97
CA SER A 191 -23.73 4.17 5.71
C SER A 191 -23.38 5.44 4.93
N ASP A 192 -24.29 6.41 4.81
CA ASP A 192 -24.03 7.66 4.10
C ASP A 192 -22.93 8.51 4.74
N ARG A 193 -22.97 8.64 6.07
CA ARG A 193 -21.95 9.35 6.84
C ARG A 193 -20.59 8.69 6.67
N ILE A 194 -20.53 7.37 6.73
CA ILE A 194 -19.29 6.61 6.65
C ILE A 194 -18.71 6.63 5.23
N CYS A 195 -19.54 6.48 4.19
CA CYS A 195 -19.12 6.65 2.80
C CYS A 195 -18.49 8.04 2.56
N THR A 196 -19.13 9.08 3.08
CA THR A 196 -18.63 10.47 3.00
C THR A 196 -17.29 10.61 3.73
N GLN A 197 -17.19 10.09 4.95
CA GLN A 197 -15.96 10.16 5.75
C GLN A 197 -14.78 9.47 5.07
N VAL A 198 -15.00 8.31 4.45
CA VAL A 198 -13.96 7.57 3.71
C VAL A 198 -13.53 8.36 2.47
N ASP A 199 -14.47 8.89 1.69
CA ASP A 199 -14.17 9.68 0.49
C ASP A 199 -13.36 10.95 0.81
N GLU A 200 -13.77 11.69 1.85
CA GLU A 200 -13.07 12.88 2.33
C GLU A 200 -11.66 12.56 2.82
N TRP A 201 -11.50 11.47 3.59
CA TRP A 201 -10.20 11.05 4.09
C TRP A 201 -9.27 10.62 2.96
N LEU A 202 -9.75 9.85 1.97
CA LEU A 202 -8.96 9.48 0.79
C LEU A 202 -8.51 10.73 0.04
N GLY A 203 -9.40 11.71 -0.17
CA GLY A 203 -9.05 12.98 -0.80
C GLY A 203 -8.00 13.77 -0.02
N ALA A 204 -8.08 13.82 1.31
CA ALA A 204 -7.09 14.45 2.17
C ALA A 204 -5.73 13.73 2.13
N LEU A 205 -5.74 12.40 2.24
CA LEU A 205 -4.56 11.55 2.16
C LEU A 205 -3.81 11.74 0.84
N THR A 206 -4.50 11.58 -0.30
CA THR A 206 -3.84 11.62 -1.61
C THR A 206 -3.34 13.02 -1.96
N ARG A 207 -4.04 14.07 -1.50
CA ARG A 207 -3.55 15.45 -1.61
C ARG A 207 -2.25 15.62 -0.83
N PHE A 208 -2.21 15.16 0.42
CA PHE A 208 -1.02 15.25 1.26
C PHE A 208 0.17 14.48 0.66
N LEU A 209 -0.05 13.25 0.21
CA LEU A 209 0.98 12.43 -0.46
C LEU A 209 1.57 13.14 -1.69
N ARG A 210 0.69 13.69 -2.54
CA ARG A 210 1.07 14.45 -3.73
C ARG A 210 1.91 15.68 -3.39
N GLU A 211 1.51 16.47 -2.40
CA GLU A 211 2.27 17.64 -1.92
C GLU A 211 3.65 17.27 -1.36
N ARG A 212 3.75 16.09 -0.74
CA ARG A 212 5.02 15.53 -0.24
C ARG A 212 5.82 14.77 -1.29
N GLN A 213 5.32 14.70 -2.53
CA GLN A 213 5.95 14.00 -3.65
C GLN A 213 6.28 12.53 -3.29
N LEU A 214 5.32 11.88 -2.64
CA LEU A 214 5.33 10.45 -2.33
C LEU A 214 4.16 9.80 -3.07
N LEU A 215 4.45 8.70 -3.77
CA LEU A 215 3.46 7.81 -4.36
C LEU A 215 3.43 6.51 -3.56
N HIS A 216 2.24 6.05 -3.20
CA HIS A 216 2.02 4.81 -2.46
C HIS A 216 1.92 3.61 -3.39
N PHE A 217 1.24 3.76 -4.52
CA PHE A 217 0.92 2.74 -5.53
C PHE A 217 -0.01 1.61 -5.09
N ASP A 218 -0.26 1.43 -3.79
CA ASP A 218 -1.03 0.29 -3.28
C ASP A 218 -2.10 0.65 -2.23
N ALA A 219 -2.85 1.73 -2.46
CA ALA A 219 -3.82 2.25 -1.49
C ALA A 219 -5.17 1.49 -1.51
N HIS A 220 -5.14 0.15 -1.53
CA HIS A 220 -6.33 -0.68 -1.41
C HIS A 220 -6.77 -0.81 0.06
N PHE A 221 -8.03 -1.15 0.31
CA PHE A 221 -8.59 -1.07 1.67
C PHE A 221 -8.06 -2.12 2.66
N GLN A 222 -7.34 -3.16 2.21
CA GLN A 222 -6.58 -4.03 3.12
C GLN A 222 -5.29 -3.38 3.64
N ASN A 223 -4.77 -2.35 2.97
CA ASN A 223 -3.60 -1.56 3.38
C ASN A 223 -4.00 -0.26 4.10
N VAL A 224 -5.30 -0.01 4.25
CA VAL A 224 -5.81 1.07 5.10
C VAL A 224 -6.28 0.43 6.40
N LEU A 225 -5.78 0.91 7.53
CA LEU A 225 -6.12 0.43 8.86
C LEU A 225 -7.07 1.39 9.55
N THR A 226 -7.82 0.90 10.54
CA THR A 226 -8.71 1.73 11.34
C THR A 226 -8.89 1.18 12.75
N ASP A 227 -9.10 2.09 13.70
CA ASP A 227 -9.60 1.79 15.05
C ASP A 227 -11.13 1.97 15.16
N GLY A 228 -11.80 2.28 14.05
CA GLY A 228 -13.22 2.58 13.96
C GLY A 228 -13.55 4.08 14.04
N GLU A 229 -12.58 4.93 14.35
CA GLU A 229 -12.73 6.39 14.41
C GLU A 229 -11.90 7.08 13.32
N GLU A 230 -10.62 6.69 13.21
CA GLU A 230 -9.67 7.26 12.26
C GLU A 230 -9.16 6.20 11.25
N PHE A 231 -8.54 6.68 10.17
CA PHE A 231 -8.01 5.84 9.09
C PHE A 231 -6.51 6.08 8.91
N PHE A 232 -5.77 5.01 8.62
CA PHE A 232 -4.31 5.02 8.58
C PHE A 232 -3.80 4.24 7.36
N LEU A 233 -3.07 4.89 6.45
CA LEU A 233 -2.46 4.21 5.31
C LEU A 233 -1.17 3.49 5.73
N ALA A 234 -1.10 2.19 5.46
CA ALA A 234 0.00 1.29 5.77
C ALA A 234 0.51 0.56 4.52
N ASP A 235 1.55 -0.27 4.71
CA ASP A 235 2.28 -1.03 3.69
C ASP A 235 2.92 -0.18 2.58
N TYR A 236 4.22 0.08 2.71
CA TYR A 236 4.94 0.93 1.77
C TYR A 236 5.86 0.14 0.83
N GLY A 237 5.60 -1.16 0.62
CA GLY A 237 6.45 -2.04 -0.18
C GLY A 237 6.55 -1.66 -1.67
N LEU A 238 5.54 -0.94 -2.17
CA LEU A 238 5.49 -0.42 -3.55
C LEU A 238 5.68 1.10 -3.62
N ALA A 239 5.83 1.75 -2.48
CA ALA A 239 5.91 3.20 -2.40
C ALA A 239 7.19 3.75 -3.03
N PHE A 240 7.08 4.95 -3.56
CA PHE A 240 8.09 5.57 -4.40
C PHE A 240 8.04 7.09 -4.25
N SER A 241 9.19 7.76 -4.03
CA SER A 241 9.25 9.21 -3.82
C SER A 241 10.29 9.90 -4.72
N SER A 242 10.04 11.16 -5.10
CA SER A 242 11.04 12.01 -5.78
C SER A 242 12.30 12.26 -4.95
N ARG A 243 12.24 12.03 -3.63
CA ARG A 243 13.37 12.16 -2.69
C ARG A 243 14.30 10.94 -2.68
N PHE A 244 13.93 9.86 -3.37
CA PHE A 244 14.76 8.66 -3.46
C PHE A 244 15.91 8.82 -4.45
N ARG A 245 16.89 7.93 -4.38
CA ARG A 245 17.95 7.82 -5.40
C ARG A 245 17.39 7.14 -6.65
N LEU A 246 16.72 7.93 -7.48
CA LEU A 246 16.06 7.45 -8.69
C LEU A 246 17.03 7.41 -9.88
N SER A 247 16.88 6.42 -10.75
CA SER A 247 17.42 6.46 -12.11
C SER A 247 16.63 7.43 -13.00
N ARG A 248 17.12 7.70 -14.22
CA ARG A 248 16.40 8.56 -15.18
C ARG A 248 15.05 7.95 -15.60
N PRO A 249 14.93 6.65 -15.93
CA PRO A 249 13.65 6.03 -16.21
C PRO A 249 12.67 6.11 -15.03
N GLU A 250 13.15 5.90 -13.81
CA GLU A 250 12.34 6.02 -12.59
C GLU A 250 11.80 7.43 -12.35
N ARG A 251 12.60 8.48 -12.59
CA ARG A 251 12.10 9.86 -12.55
C ARG A 251 11.02 10.12 -13.60
N ALA A 252 11.22 9.66 -14.82
CA ALA A 252 10.22 9.81 -15.87
C ALA A 252 8.92 9.05 -15.54
N PHE A 253 9.05 7.88 -14.90
CA PHE A 253 7.91 7.15 -14.38
C PHE A 253 7.20 7.96 -13.29
N PHE A 254 7.92 8.46 -12.28
CA PHE A 254 7.35 9.31 -11.23
C PHE A 254 6.55 10.49 -11.78
N ASP A 255 7.15 11.24 -12.70
CA ASP A 255 6.53 12.46 -13.24
C ASP A 255 5.23 12.17 -13.99
N ARG A 256 5.12 10.99 -14.61
CA ARG A 256 3.89 10.53 -15.27
C ARG A 256 2.82 10.00 -14.32
N HIS A 257 3.16 9.70 -13.07
CA HIS A 257 2.29 9.05 -12.09
C HIS A 257 1.98 9.91 -10.86
N ARG A 258 2.24 11.22 -10.91
CA ARG A 258 2.05 12.13 -9.77
C ARG A 258 0.65 12.12 -9.17
N ASP A 259 -0.36 11.77 -9.98
CA ASP A 259 -1.76 11.69 -9.56
C ASP A 259 -2.24 10.23 -9.40
N TYR A 260 -1.34 9.24 -9.44
CA TYR A 260 -1.70 7.83 -9.46
C TYR A 260 -2.53 7.42 -8.23
N ASP A 261 -2.08 7.78 -7.01
CA ASP A 261 -2.79 7.38 -5.78
C ASP A 261 -4.18 8.00 -5.69
N LEU A 262 -4.34 9.25 -6.14
CA LEU A 262 -5.64 9.92 -6.22
C LEU A 262 -6.57 9.17 -7.16
N VAL A 263 -6.09 8.85 -8.35
CA VAL A 263 -6.88 8.17 -9.37
C VAL A 263 -7.21 6.73 -8.94
N TYR A 264 -6.22 6.02 -8.41
CA TYR A 264 -6.34 4.64 -7.97
C TYR A 264 -7.30 4.52 -6.78
N SER A 265 -7.14 5.34 -5.74
CA SER A 265 -7.98 5.26 -4.54
C SER A 265 -9.45 5.55 -4.82
N ARG A 266 -9.75 6.55 -5.67
CA ARG A 266 -11.13 6.84 -6.09
C ARG A 266 -11.72 5.68 -6.90
N ALA A 267 -10.96 5.16 -7.86
CA ALA A 267 -11.38 3.98 -8.61
C ALA A 267 -11.56 2.74 -7.72
N HIS A 268 -10.69 2.57 -6.71
CA HIS A 268 -10.79 1.50 -5.74
C HIS A 268 -12.06 1.63 -4.90
N LEU A 269 -12.38 2.82 -4.38
CA LEU A 269 -13.60 3.07 -3.61
C LEU A 269 -14.85 2.76 -4.43
N VAL A 270 -14.95 3.23 -5.68
CA VAL A 270 -16.09 2.91 -6.57
C VAL A 270 -16.21 1.41 -6.78
N ASN A 271 -15.11 0.74 -7.13
CA ASN A 271 -15.13 -0.70 -7.35
C ASN A 271 -15.51 -1.47 -6.08
N TRP A 272 -15.04 -1.03 -4.91
CA TRP A 272 -15.33 -1.63 -3.62
C TRP A 272 -16.81 -1.47 -3.28
N LEU A 273 -17.36 -0.25 -3.39
CA LEU A 273 -18.78 0.05 -3.12
C LEU A 273 -19.70 -0.79 -4.02
N VAL A 274 -19.40 -0.85 -5.31
CA VAL A 274 -20.21 -1.62 -6.26
C VAL A 274 -20.19 -3.11 -5.92
N THR A 275 -19.03 -3.67 -5.58
CA THR A 275 -18.96 -5.08 -5.14
C THR A 275 -19.69 -5.30 -3.82
N ALA A 276 -19.48 -4.45 -2.81
CA ALA A 276 -20.02 -4.64 -1.47
C ALA A 276 -21.55 -4.47 -1.40
N LEU A 277 -22.11 -3.56 -2.21
CA LEU A 277 -23.52 -3.19 -2.17
C LEU A 277 -24.38 -3.96 -3.17
N TYR A 278 -23.84 -4.31 -4.35
CA TYR A 278 -24.59 -5.08 -5.37
C TYR A 278 -24.22 -6.56 -5.40
N GLY A 279 -23.12 -6.99 -4.76
CA GLY A 279 -22.64 -8.36 -4.82
C GLY A 279 -22.04 -8.75 -6.17
N TYR A 280 -21.75 -7.77 -7.02
CA TYR A 280 -21.25 -8.01 -8.38
C TYR A 280 -19.85 -8.61 -8.42
N ASP A 281 -19.67 -9.58 -9.31
CA ASP A 281 -18.36 -10.06 -9.69
C ASP A 281 -17.56 -9.01 -10.47
N ARG A 282 -16.33 -9.35 -10.88
CA ARG A 282 -15.46 -8.43 -11.61
C ARG A 282 -16.06 -7.96 -12.94
N LEU A 283 -16.68 -8.85 -13.71
CA LEU A 283 -17.20 -8.53 -15.04
C LEU A 283 -18.48 -7.69 -14.93
N GLU A 284 -19.38 -8.07 -14.03
CA GLU A 284 -20.61 -7.36 -13.73
C GLU A 284 -20.30 -5.94 -13.22
N ARG A 285 -19.40 -5.82 -12.25
CA ARG A 285 -18.95 -4.53 -11.71
C ARG A 285 -18.36 -3.64 -12.79
N GLU A 286 -17.48 -4.17 -13.64
CA GLU A 286 -16.88 -3.39 -14.72
C GLU A 286 -17.91 -2.94 -15.75
N ALA A 287 -18.92 -3.76 -16.05
CA ALA A 287 -20.03 -3.40 -16.92
C ALA A 287 -20.91 -2.30 -16.30
N PHE A 288 -21.24 -2.44 -15.01
CA PHE A 288 -22.02 -1.46 -14.26
C PHE A 288 -21.32 -0.10 -14.17
N VAL A 289 -20.03 -0.07 -13.86
CA VAL A 289 -19.23 1.17 -13.85
C VAL A 289 -19.23 1.84 -15.22
N ARG A 290 -19.11 1.07 -16.31
CA ARG A 290 -19.21 1.63 -17.68
C ARG A 290 -20.59 2.20 -17.98
N ALA A 291 -21.67 1.57 -17.51
CA ALA A 291 -23.01 2.10 -17.66
C ALA A 291 -23.19 3.42 -16.89
N CYS A 292 -22.69 3.49 -15.65
CA CYS A 292 -22.71 4.72 -14.85
C CYS A 292 -21.89 5.84 -15.53
N ALA A 293 -20.76 5.50 -16.14
CA ALA A 293 -19.90 6.45 -16.86
C ALA A 293 -20.59 7.11 -18.08
N VAL A 294 -21.68 6.54 -18.58
CA VAL A 294 -22.49 7.10 -19.69
C VAL A 294 -23.88 7.56 -19.24
N GLY A 295 -24.13 7.64 -17.92
CA GLY A 295 -25.32 8.27 -17.36
C GLY A 295 -26.32 7.34 -16.68
N ALA A 296 -26.06 6.04 -16.54
CA ALA A 296 -26.89 5.17 -15.70
C ALA A 296 -26.81 5.61 -14.23
N HIS A 297 -27.91 5.47 -13.49
CA HIS A 297 -27.96 5.82 -12.08
C HIS A 297 -27.69 4.59 -11.19
N PRO A 298 -26.82 4.70 -10.16
CA PRO A 298 -26.66 3.64 -9.18
C PRO A 298 -27.85 3.63 -8.19
N ASP A 299 -28.87 2.84 -8.52
CA ASP A 299 -30.09 2.69 -7.72
C ASP A 299 -29.93 1.66 -6.60
N GLY A 300 -30.77 1.77 -5.56
CA GLY A 300 -30.87 0.75 -4.50
C GLY A 300 -29.72 0.75 -3.49
N VAL A 301 -28.94 1.82 -3.43
CA VAL A 301 -27.79 2.00 -2.54
C VAL A 301 -27.89 3.31 -1.76
N PRO A 302 -27.11 3.48 -0.67
CA PRO A 302 -27.04 4.74 0.07
C PRO A 302 -26.72 5.95 -0.84
N GLU A 303 -27.28 7.12 -0.52
CA GLU A 303 -27.19 8.33 -1.35
C GLU A 303 -25.74 8.78 -1.57
N ALA A 304 -24.92 8.75 -0.52
CA ALA A 304 -23.50 9.11 -0.62
C ALA A 304 -22.73 8.12 -1.50
N ALA A 305 -23.02 6.82 -1.39
CA ALA A 305 -22.43 5.81 -2.26
C ALA A 305 -22.83 6.02 -3.73
N ALA A 306 -24.11 6.29 -3.99
CA ALA A 306 -24.62 6.62 -5.32
C ALA A 306 -23.91 7.86 -5.90
N ALA A 307 -23.74 8.92 -5.09
CA ALA A 307 -23.06 10.13 -5.49
C ALA A 307 -21.58 9.90 -5.84
N ILE A 308 -20.85 9.14 -5.01
CA ILE A 308 -19.45 8.78 -5.24
C ILE A 308 -19.30 7.96 -6.52
N ILE A 309 -20.12 6.92 -6.69
CA ILE A 309 -20.11 6.05 -7.88
C ILE A 309 -20.36 6.88 -9.13
N LYS A 310 -21.41 7.72 -9.13
CA LYS A 310 -21.75 8.56 -10.28
C LYS A 310 -20.63 9.53 -10.63
N ARG A 311 -20.08 10.22 -9.62
CA ARG A 311 -19.01 11.22 -9.79
C ARG A 311 -17.76 10.60 -10.43
N ASP A 312 -17.34 9.43 -9.96
CA ASP A 312 -16.05 8.84 -10.31
C ASP A 312 -16.15 7.67 -11.32
N ALA A 313 -17.33 7.39 -11.89
CA ALA A 313 -17.55 6.28 -12.82
C ALA A 313 -16.66 6.36 -14.08
N THR A 314 -16.58 7.53 -14.73
CA THR A 314 -15.75 7.70 -15.94
C THR A 314 -14.28 7.47 -15.65
N LEU A 315 -13.78 8.02 -14.54
CA LEU A 315 -12.41 7.81 -14.06
C LEU A 315 -12.16 6.31 -13.81
N THR A 316 -13.07 5.67 -13.07
CA THR A 316 -12.96 4.25 -12.69
C THR A 316 -12.97 3.34 -13.92
N ALA A 317 -13.77 3.64 -14.94
CA ALA A 317 -13.80 2.89 -16.20
C ALA A 317 -12.44 2.91 -16.92
N VAL A 318 -11.77 4.07 -16.98
CA VAL A 318 -10.43 4.21 -17.58
C VAL A 318 -9.39 3.41 -16.78
N VAL A 319 -9.39 3.54 -15.45
CA VAL A 319 -8.46 2.81 -14.56
C VAL A 319 -8.66 1.30 -14.68
N ASN A 320 -9.90 0.82 -14.65
CA ASN A 320 -10.23 -0.60 -14.80
C ASN A 320 -9.75 -1.14 -16.15
N GLY A 321 -9.97 -0.38 -17.24
CA GLY A 321 -9.48 -0.74 -18.56
C GLY A 321 -7.96 -0.83 -18.61
N PHE A 322 -7.24 0.13 -18.04
CA PHE A 322 -5.78 0.12 -17.94
C PHE A 322 -5.26 -1.07 -17.14
N LEU A 323 -5.76 -1.27 -15.91
CA LEU A 323 -5.33 -2.38 -15.06
C LEU A 323 -5.67 -3.75 -15.68
N GLY A 324 -6.78 -3.84 -16.41
CA GLY A 324 -7.15 -5.00 -17.20
C GLY A 324 -6.12 -5.32 -18.28
N ARG A 325 -5.80 -4.35 -19.14
CA ARG A 325 -4.77 -4.51 -20.19
C ARG A 325 -3.39 -4.77 -19.61
N LEU A 326 -3.04 -4.10 -18.52
CA LEU A 326 -1.81 -4.33 -17.80
C LEU A 326 -1.74 -5.81 -17.41
N ARG A 327 -2.79 -6.35 -16.76
CA ARG A 327 -2.87 -7.74 -16.29
C ARG A 327 -2.89 -8.81 -17.39
N THR A 328 -3.58 -8.58 -18.51
CA THR A 328 -3.87 -9.65 -19.48
C THR A 328 -3.15 -9.50 -20.82
N GLN A 329 -2.68 -8.29 -21.17
CA GLN A 329 -2.05 -8.04 -22.47
C GLN A 329 -0.55 -7.81 -22.34
N SER A 330 -0.12 -6.79 -21.58
CA SER A 330 1.31 -6.45 -21.49
C SER A 330 1.64 -5.61 -20.26
N ARG A 331 2.77 -5.93 -19.61
CA ARG A 331 3.37 -5.09 -18.55
C ARG A 331 3.89 -3.74 -19.06
N GLN A 332 4.00 -3.59 -20.37
CA GLN A 332 4.39 -2.35 -21.03
C GLN A 332 3.19 -1.50 -21.45
N THR A 333 1.96 -1.90 -21.07
CA THR A 333 0.76 -1.09 -21.32
C THR A 333 1.01 0.34 -20.83
N PRO A 334 0.95 1.35 -21.71
CA PRO A 334 1.18 2.73 -21.30
C PRO A 334 0.14 3.20 -20.29
N TYR A 335 0.59 3.98 -19.30
CA TYR A 335 -0.32 4.65 -18.38
C TYR A 335 -1.22 5.65 -19.13
N PRO A 336 -2.56 5.59 -18.96
CA PRO A 336 -3.51 6.36 -19.75
C PRO A 336 -3.64 7.82 -19.26
N TYR A 337 -2.52 8.56 -19.23
CA TYR A 337 -2.45 9.90 -18.63
C TYR A 337 -3.49 10.88 -19.21
N GLU A 338 -3.60 10.98 -20.53
CA GLU A 338 -4.53 11.93 -21.17
C GLU A 338 -6.00 11.54 -20.93
N GLU A 339 -6.32 10.25 -21.01
CA GLU A 339 -7.67 9.72 -20.75
C GLU A 339 -8.09 10.00 -19.30
N LEU A 340 -7.17 9.81 -18.35
CA LEU A 340 -7.40 10.09 -16.93
C LEU A 340 -7.55 11.58 -16.65
N ARG A 341 -6.73 12.43 -17.28
CA ARG A 341 -6.85 13.89 -17.16
C ARG A 341 -8.22 14.38 -17.63
N LEU A 342 -8.71 13.86 -18.75
CA LEU A 342 -10.04 14.18 -19.27
C LEU A 342 -11.14 13.65 -18.35
N ALA A 343 -11.04 12.40 -17.91
CA ALA A 343 -12.03 11.78 -17.01
C ALA A 343 -12.13 12.50 -15.65
N TYR A 344 -11.00 12.92 -15.08
CA TYR A 344 -10.95 13.65 -13.82
C TYR A 344 -11.60 15.04 -13.92
N ASN A 345 -11.35 15.77 -15.02
CA ASN A 345 -12.00 17.07 -15.25
C ASN A 345 -13.52 16.94 -15.40
N SER A 346 -14.00 15.90 -16.09
CA SER A 346 -15.45 15.64 -16.18
C SER A 346 -16.07 15.28 -14.82
N SER A 347 -15.32 14.57 -13.98
CA SER A 347 -15.76 14.17 -12.63
C SER A 347 -15.87 15.37 -11.67
N THR A 348 -15.01 16.38 -11.83
CA THR A 348 -15.02 17.61 -11.01
C THR A 348 -16.02 18.67 -11.48
N LEU A 349 -16.45 18.60 -12.74
CA LEU A 349 -17.53 19.46 -13.29
C LEU A 349 -18.95 18.92 -12.99
N SER A 350 -19.06 17.66 -12.56
CA SER A 350 -20.33 16.98 -12.28
C SER A 350 -20.66 16.89 -10.78
N ALA A 351 -19.78 17.41 -9.93
CA ALA A 351 -19.95 17.58 -8.48
C ALA A 351 -20.35 19.03 -8.20
#